data_AF-A0A966YDE4-F1
#
_entry.id   AF-A0A966YDE4-F1
#
_cell.length_a   1.000
_cell.length_b   1.000
_cell.length_c   1.000
_cell.angle_alpha   90.00
_cell.angle_beta   90.00
_cell.angle_gamma   90.00
#
_symmetry.space_group_name_H-M   'P 1'
#
loop_
_entity.id
_entity.type
_entity.pdbx_description
1 polymer ?
#
loop_
_entity_poly.entity_id
_entity_poly.type
_entity_poly.pdbx_seq_one_letter_code
_entity_poly.pdbx_strand_id
1 'polypeptide(L)'
;MTIGKDGAIYFAVGGRGGQSELYRVTYTGTESTDPIDARNAAGAAERALRQKLEAFHAPQADPAAAIALALEHLGSPDRFIRYAARIVLEHQPVQQWQAKALAQTNPAALISVDPASLDAAGRLDLVRAYELSLIRLGEPSAETKAAIAEKFSPLFPAGNLELDRALSSLLVAVRAPGMVSKLVGLLATENDASGQTNLAPSEADLKRLLKRNDRYGSAVAGTLDNRTDLLQIHYAYVLRTVNEKDLWSLADRKGYFAWL
;
A
#
# COMPACT_ATOMS: atom_id res chain seq x y z
N MET A 1 35.22 20.37 -20.08
CA MET A 1 36.40 19.72 -19.48
C MET A 1 36.49 18.31 -20.04
N THR A 2 37.67 17.88 -20.50
CA THR A 2 37.90 16.54 -21.03
C THR A 2 39.31 16.06 -20.69
N ILE A 3 39.53 14.75 -20.71
CA ILE A 3 40.85 14.12 -20.52
C ILE A 3 41.41 13.76 -21.90
N GLY A 4 42.60 14.29 -22.22
CA GLY A 4 43.29 13.99 -23.47
C GLY A 4 43.92 12.59 -23.47
N LYS A 5 44.27 12.08 -24.66
CA LYS A 5 45.01 10.82 -24.80
C LYS A 5 46.41 10.86 -24.17
N ASP A 6 46.92 12.07 -23.94
CA ASP A 6 48.17 12.37 -23.22
C ASP A 6 47.99 12.38 -21.68
N GLY A 7 46.78 12.06 -21.17
CA GLY A 7 46.48 12.03 -19.75
C GLY A 7 46.28 13.42 -19.11
N ALA A 8 46.39 14.50 -19.89
CA ALA A 8 46.20 15.86 -19.39
C ALA A 8 44.72 16.25 -19.33
N ILE A 9 44.34 17.06 -18.34
CA ILE A 9 43.00 17.66 -18.25
C ILE A 9 43.00 18.94 -19.07
N TYR A 10 42.09 19.03 -20.03
CA TYR A 10 41.85 20.24 -20.82
C TYR A 10 40.53 20.88 -20.42
N PHE A 11 40.56 22.16 -20.10
CA PHE A 11 39.35 22.95 -19.94
C PHE A 11 39.57 24.36 -20.49
N ALA A 12 38.52 24.91 -21.09
CA ALA A 12 38.50 26.29 -21.53
C ALA A 12 37.74 27.12 -20.49
N VAL A 13 38.20 28.34 -20.28
CA VAL A 13 37.49 29.37 -19.53
C VAL A 13 37.19 30.55 -20.45
N GLY A 14 36.09 31.24 -20.20
CA GLY A 14 35.66 32.36 -21.01
C GLY A 14 34.16 32.59 -20.91
N GLY A 15 33.75 33.84 -21.13
CA GLY A 15 32.35 34.28 -21.12
C GLY A 15 32.12 35.37 -22.17
N ARG A 16 30.88 35.83 -22.32
CA ARG A 16 30.53 36.81 -23.37
C ARG A 16 31.21 38.16 -23.10
N GLY A 17 32.13 38.55 -23.99
CA GLY A 17 32.87 39.82 -23.91
C GLY A 17 34.15 39.78 -23.05
N GLY A 18 34.50 38.63 -22.46
CA GLY A 18 35.73 38.44 -21.69
C GLY A 18 36.80 37.68 -22.46
N GLN A 19 38.05 37.79 -22.01
CA GLN A 19 39.17 37.03 -22.55
C GLN A 19 38.93 35.52 -22.33
N SER A 20 39.17 34.72 -23.37
CA SER A 20 39.02 33.27 -23.33
C SER A 20 40.39 32.59 -23.35
N GLU A 21 40.54 31.52 -22.59
CA GLU A 21 41.80 30.80 -22.41
C GLU A 21 41.57 29.29 -22.39
N LEU A 22 42.57 28.53 -22.87
CA LEU A 22 42.60 27.08 -22.80
C LEU A 22 43.69 26.65 -21.83
N TYR A 23 43.30 25.94 -20.78
CA TYR A 23 44.20 25.40 -19.78
C TYR A 23 44.46 23.92 -20.08
N ARG A 24 45.74 23.55 -20.03
CA ARG A 24 46.22 22.16 -19.98
C ARG A 24 46.81 21.91 -18.61
N VAL A 25 46.24 20.97 -17.87
CA VAL A 25 46.70 20.59 -16.53
C VAL A 25 47.30 19.20 -16.59
N THR A 26 48.54 19.09 -16.12
CA THR A 26 49.29 17.84 -16.01
C THR A 26 49.76 17.65 -14.58
N TYR A 27 49.72 16.40 -14.11
CA TYR A 27 50.27 16.05 -12.81
C TYR A 27 51.81 15.99 -12.87
N THR A 28 52.48 16.62 -11.90
CA THR A 28 53.96 16.68 -11.80
C THR A 28 54.50 16.10 -10.49
N GLY A 29 53.66 15.39 -9.73
CA GLY A 29 54.07 14.74 -8.48
C GLY A 29 54.80 13.41 -8.73
N THR A 30 55.13 12.73 -7.63
CA THR A 30 55.88 11.46 -7.65
C THR A 30 55.01 10.25 -7.36
N GLU A 31 53.75 10.46 -7.00
CA GLU A 31 52.79 9.41 -6.69
C GLU A 31 52.37 8.67 -7.97
N SER A 32 51.97 7.39 -7.82
CA SER A 32 51.57 6.58 -8.97
C SER A 32 50.33 7.17 -9.66
N THR A 33 50.39 7.25 -10.98
CA THR A 33 49.27 7.59 -11.86
C THR A 33 48.68 6.36 -12.55
N ASP A 34 49.02 5.16 -12.09
CA ASP A 34 48.47 3.93 -12.64
C ASP A 34 46.95 3.90 -12.42
N PRO A 35 46.17 3.34 -13.36
CA PRO A 35 44.74 3.20 -13.18
C PRO A 35 44.42 2.42 -11.90
N ILE A 36 43.78 3.08 -10.94
CA ILE A 36 43.23 2.40 -9.77
C ILE A 36 41.86 1.82 -10.09
N ASP A 37 41.54 0.66 -9.53
CA ASP A 37 40.16 0.18 -9.59
C ASP A 37 39.30 0.99 -8.61
N ALA A 38 38.63 2.01 -9.13
CA ALA A 38 37.73 2.86 -8.36
C ALA A 38 36.37 2.19 -8.07
N ARG A 39 36.17 0.92 -8.46
CA ARG A 39 34.93 0.20 -8.15
C ARG A 39 34.81 -0.01 -6.65
N ASN A 40 33.72 0.49 -6.08
CA ASN A 40 33.37 0.18 -4.71
C ASN A 40 33.03 -1.33 -4.61
N ALA A 41 33.78 -2.08 -3.81
CA ALA A 41 33.49 -3.49 -3.55
C ALA A 41 32.29 -3.67 -2.59
N ALA A 42 32.08 -2.71 -1.68
CA ALA A 42 30.96 -2.75 -0.74
C ALA A 42 29.63 -2.58 -1.50
N GLY A 43 28.68 -3.48 -1.25
CA GLY A 43 27.38 -3.47 -1.92
C GLY A 43 27.41 -4.02 -3.35
N ALA A 44 28.50 -4.65 -3.79
CA ALA A 44 28.62 -5.14 -5.16
C ALA A 44 27.61 -6.25 -5.49
N ALA A 45 27.33 -7.14 -4.51
CA ALA A 45 26.35 -8.20 -4.66
C ALA A 45 24.93 -7.65 -4.81
N GLU A 46 24.58 -6.64 -4.02
CA GLU A 46 23.27 -5.97 -4.03
C GLU A 46 23.06 -5.20 -5.33
N ARG A 47 24.09 -4.52 -5.84
CA ARG A 47 24.05 -3.88 -7.16
C ARG A 47 23.87 -4.89 -8.29
N ALA A 48 24.59 -6.00 -8.24
CA ALA A 48 24.44 -7.07 -9.23
C ALA A 48 23.04 -7.69 -9.16
N LEU A 49 22.50 -7.91 -7.97
CA LEU A 49 21.13 -8.41 -7.79
C LEU A 49 20.09 -7.43 -8.33
N ARG A 50 20.22 -6.13 -8.02
CA ARG A 50 19.35 -5.09 -8.56
C ARG A 50 19.37 -5.07 -10.08
N GLN A 51 20.55 -5.12 -10.71
CA GLN A 51 20.68 -5.17 -12.17
C GLN A 51 20.01 -6.42 -12.77
N LYS A 52 20.11 -7.57 -12.09
CA LYS A 52 19.41 -8.80 -12.50
C LYS A 52 17.89 -8.63 -12.47
N LEU A 53 17.34 -7.95 -11.45
CA LEU A 53 15.91 -7.63 -11.39
C LEU A 53 15.51 -6.62 -12.47
N GLU A 54 16.31 -5.58 -12.68
CA GLU A 54 16.08 -4.54 -13.70
C GLU A 54 16.04 -5.09 -15.13
N ALA A 55 16.75 -6.19 -15.41
CA ALA A 55 16.67 -6.88 -16.69
C ALA A 55 15.25 -7.41 -17.02
N PHE A 56 14.38 -7.56 -16.01
CA PHE A 56 12.99 -7.98 -16.16
C PHE A 56 11.98 -6.82 -16.07
N HIS A 57 12.41 -5.55 -16.20
CA HIS A 57 11.53 -4.36 -16.26
C HIS A 57 10.88 -4.19 -17.63
N ALA A 58 10.33 -5.28 -18.15
CA ALA A 58 9.58 -5.35 -19.40
C ALA A 58 8.68 -6.61 -19.39
N PRO A 59 7.56 -6.61 -20.12
CA PRO A 59 6.71 -7.79 -20.25
C PRO A 59 7.52 -8.99 -20.79
N GLN A 60 7.41 -10.14 -20.14
CA GLN A 60 8.08 -11.37 -20.54
C GLN A 60 7.09 -12.35 -21.19
N ALA A 61 7.54 -13.08 -22.22
CA ALA A 61 6.76 -14.15 -22.83
C ALA A 61 6.55 -15.34 -21.86
N ASP A 62 7.60 -15.67 -21.09
CA ASP A 62 7.54 -16.62 -19.98
C ASP A 62 8.00 -15.90 -18.68
N PRO A 63 7.05 -15.37 -17.89
CA PRO A 63 7.38 -14.55 -16.73
C PRO A 63 7.66 -15.39 -15.47
N ALA A 64 7.61 -16.72 -15.52
CA ALA A 64 7.67 -17.56 -14.31
C ALA A 64 8.95 -17.32 -13.49
N ALA A 65 10.11 -17.26 -14.14
CA ALA A 65 11.39 -16.99 -13.51
C ALA A 65 11.49 -15.56 -12.95
N ALA A 66 11.01 -14.57 -13.72
CA ALA A 66 10.99 -13.18 -13.31
C ALA A 66 10.11 -12.98 -12.06
N ILE A 67 8.92 -13.59 -12.05
CA ILE A 67 7.99 -13.56 -10.91
C ILE A 67 8.60 -14.24 -9.67
N ALA A 68 9.21 -15.42 -9.83
CA ALA A 68 9.81 -16.13 -8.70
C ALA A 68 10.93 -15.31 -8.04
N LEU A 69 11.84 -14.75 -8.86
CA LEU A 69 12.94 -13.91 -8.38
C LEU A 69 12.43 -12.63 -7.71
N ALA A 70 11.41 -11.99 -8.28
CA ALA A 70 10.81 -10.80 -7.71
C ALA A 70 10.14 -11.08 -6.35
N LEU A 71 9.38 -12.17 -6.24
CA LEU A 71 8.72 -12.55 -4.99
C LEU A 71 9.72 -12.83 -3.85
N GLU A 72 10.87 -13.44 -4.16
CA GLU A 72 11.93 -13.70 -3.18
C GLU A 72 12.50 -12.39 -2.57
N HIS A 73 12.56 -11.32 -3.38
CA HIS A 73 13.22 -10.08 -3.00
C HIS A 73 12.29 -8.90 -2.71
N LEU A 74 10.98 -9.12 -2.83
CA LEU A 74 9.93 -8.14 -2.55
C LEU A 74 10.02 -7.59 -1.11
N GLY A 75 10.50 -8.43 -0.18
CA GLY A 75 10.70 -8.10 1.24
C GLY A 75 12.14 -7.79 1.66
N SER A 76 13.07 -7.56 0.72
CA SER A 76 14.50 -7.28 1.00
C SER A 76 14.68 -6.09 1.97
N PRO A 77 15.69 -6.04 2.86
CA PRO A 77 15.98 -4.85 3.65
C PRO A 77 16.48 -3.67 2.81
N ASP A 78 17.08 -3.92 1.65
CA ASP A 78 17.51 -2.88 0.71
C ASP A 78 16.31 -2.34 -0.09
N ARG A 79 16.06 -1.04 0.05
CA ARG A 79 14.95 -0.34 -0.64
C ARG A 79 15.04 -0.41 -2.16
N PHE A 80 16.24 -0.40 -2.73
CA PHE A 80 16.44 -0.41 -4.17
C PHE A 80 16.19 -1.79 -4.75
N ILE A 81 16.55 -2.85 -4.03
CA ILE A 81 16.21 -4.23 -4.40
C ILE A 81 14.70 -4.44 -4.30
N ARG A 82 14.04 -4.00 -3.21
CA ARG A 82 12.57 -4.06 -3.10
C ARG A 82 11.88 -3.34 -4.24
N TYR A 83 12.33 -2.13 -4.56
CA TYR A 83 11.79 -1.34 -5.66
C TYR A 83 11.96 -2.08 -7.00
N ALA A 84 13.16 -2.58 -7.31
CA ALA A 84 13.39 -3.31 -8.54
C ALA A 84 12.52 -4.57 -8.64
N ALA A 85 12.36 -5.33 -7.55
CA ALA A 85 11.48 -6.51 -7.49
C ALA A 85 10.00 -6.17 -7.71
N ARG A 86 9.51 -5.08 -7.09
CA ARG A 86 8.15 -4.56 -7.33
C ARG A 86 7.90 -4.30 -8.81
N ILE A 87 8.80 -3.54 -9.44
CA ILE A 87 8.67 -3.15 -10.85
C ILE A 87 8.66 -4.38 -11.76
N VAL A 88 9.42 -5.43 -11.44
CA VAL A 88 9.35 -6.70 -12.19
C VAL A 88 7.92 -7.25 -12.20
N LEU A 89 7.26 -7.36 -11.04
CA LEU A 89 5.89 -7.86 -10.95
C LEU A 89 4.90 -6.98 -11.72
N GLU A 90 5.02 -5.66 -11.63
CA GLU A 90 4.13 -4.71 -12.33
C GLU A 90 4.21 -4.81 -13.86
N HIS A 91 5.33 -5.28 -14.41
CA HIS A 91 5.47 -5.54 -15.83
C HIS A 91 4.89 -6.91 -16.27
N GLN A 92 4.50 -7.78 -15.33
CA GLN A 92 3.95 -9.09 -15.64
C GLN A 92 2.42 -9.15 -15.41
N PRO A 93 1.69 -10.04 -16.12
CA PRO A 93 0.25 -10.18 -15.93
C PRO A 93 -0.13 -10.52 -14.47
N VAL A 94 -1.02 -9.70 -13.89
CA VAL A 94 -1.40 -9.73 -12.46
C VAL A 94 -1.83 -11.13 -12.01
N GLN A 95 -2.61 -11.84 -12.83
CA GLN A 95 -3.18 -13.16 -12.51
C GLN A 95 -2.09 -14.21 -12.23
N GLN A 96 -0.86 -14.01 -12.71
CA GLN A 96 0.22 -14.99 -12.56
C GLN A 96 0.99 -14.87 -11.23
N TRP A 97 0.92 -13.70 -10.58
CA TRP A 97 1.71 -13.43 -9.37
C TRP A 97 0.88 -12.96 -8.17
N GLN A 98 -0.34 -12.45 -8.38
CA GLN A 98 -1.18 -11.88 -7.32
C GLN A 98 -1.35 -12.83 -6.13
N ALA A 99 -1.82 -14.06 -6.36
CA ALA A 99 -2.02 -15.03 -5.29
C ALA A 99 -0.73 -15.34 -4.51
N LYS A 100 0.42 -15.36 -5.20
CA LYS A 100 1.73 -15.62 -4.59
C LYS A 100 2.25 -14.42 -3.80
N ALA A 101 2.02 -13.21 -4.30
CA ALA A 101 2.37 -11.97 -3.59
C ALA A 101 1.51 -11.79 -2.33
N LEU A 102 0.21 -12.10 -2.42
CA LEU A 102 -0.72 -12.05 -1.28
C LEU A 102 -0.46 -13.15 -0.25
N ALA A 103 0.12 -14.27 -0.66
CA ALA A 103 0.56 -15.33 0.25
C ALA A 103 1.86 -15.02 1.01
N GLN A 104 2.54 -13.91 0.67
CA GLN A 104 3.75 -13.50 1.39
C GLN A 104 3.42 -13.14 2.83
N THR A 105 4.23 -13.63 3.76
CA THR A 105 4.08 -13.30 5.19
C THR A 105 4.84 -12.04 5.59
N ASN A 106 5.72 -11.54 4.71
CA ASN A 106 6.54 -10.35 4.96
C ASN A 106 5.75 -9.06 4.62
N PRO A 107 5.50 -8.16 5.58
CA PRO A 107 4.79 -6.90 5.34
C PRO A 107 5.46 -6.03 4.29
N ALA A 108 6.80 -6.04 4.21
CA ALA A 108 7.54 -5.26 3.22
C ALA A 108 7.25 -5.72 1.78
N ALA A 109 6.96 -7.01 1.60
CA ALA A 109 6.53 -7.58 0.32
C ALA A 109 5.08 -7.17 -0.03
N LEU A 110 4.19 -7.07 0.95
CA LEU A 110 2.81 -6.62 0.72
C LEU A 110 2.73 -5.11 0.41
N ILE A 111 3.67 -4.30 0.93
CA ILE A 111 3.80 -2.85 0.65
C ILE A 111 3.95 -2.52 -0.83
N SER A 112 4.57 -3.41 -1.60
CA SER A 112 4.84 -3.14 -3.01
C SER A 112 3.63 -3.29 -3.94
N VAL A 113 2.54 -3.93 -3.50
CA VAL A 113 1.36 -4.13 -4.34
C VAL A 113 0.56 -2.82 -4.40
N ASP A 114 0.28 -2.32 -5.61
CA ASP A 114 -0.57 -1.15 -5.82
C ASP A 114 -2.06 -1.56 -5.79
N PRO A 115 -2.84 -1.13 -4.78
CA PRO A 115 -4.25 -1.48 -4.70
C PRO A 115 -5.10 -0.91 -5.86
N ALA A 116 -4.66 0.15 -6.54
CA ALA A 116 -5.38 0.73 -7.68
C ALA A 116 -5.37 -0.20 -8.91
N SER A 117 -4.39 -1.10 -9.00
CA SER A 117 -4.26 -2.09 -10.08
C SER A 117 -5.18 -3.30 -9.92
N LEU A 118 -5.81 -3.45 -8.75
CA LEU A 118 -6.61 -4.63 -8.39
C LEU A 118 -8.10 -4.37 -8.55
N ASP A 119 -8.89 -5.41 -8.78
CA ASP A 119 -10.35 -5.35 -8.67
C ASP A 119 -10.81 -5.34 -7.20
N ALA A 120 -12.12 -5.33 -6.95
CA ALA A 120 -12.66 -5.27 -5.59
C ALA A 120 -12.24 -6.48 -4.72
N ALA A 121 -12.21 -7.68 -5.31
CA ALA A 121 -11.79 -8.90 -4.62
C ALA A 121 -10.29 -8.85 -4.29
N GLY A 122 -9.45 -8.46 -5.25
CA GLY A 122 -8.02 -8.32 -5.04
C GLY A 122 -7.66 -7.25 -4.01
N ARG A 123 -8.39 -6.13 -3.98
CA ARG A 123 -8.23 -5.10 -2.93
C ARG A 123 -8.56 -5.66 -1.55
N LEU A 124 -9.65 -6.42 -1.42
CA LEU A 124 -10.03 -7.05 -0.16
C LEU A 124 -8.96 -8.05 0.31
N ASP A 125 -8.45 -8.89 -0.59
CA ASP A 125 -7.41 -9.85 -0.25
C ASP A 125 -6.10 -9.16 0.15
N LEU A 126 -5.76 -8.04 -0.50
CA LEU A 126 -4.60 -7.23 -0.12
C LEU A 126 -4.76 -6.66 1.28
N VAL A 127 -5.91 -6.05 1.60
CA VAL A 127 -6.18 -5.51 2.95
C VAL A 127 -6.08 -6.62 4.01
N ARG A 128 -6.68 -7.80 3.75
CA ARG A 128 -6.60 -8.97 4.66
C ARG A 128 -5.17 -9.46 4.87
N ALA A 129 -4.32 -9.39 3.84
CA ALA A 129 -2.91 -9.73 3.98
C ALA A 129 -2.19 -8.76 4.94
N TYR A 130 -2.46 -7.46 4.86
CA TYR A 130 -1.93 -6.50 5.85
C TYR A 130 -2.45 -6.78 7.25
N GLU A 131 -3.75 -7.00 7.44
CA GLU A 131 -4.33 -7.33 8.74
C GLU A 131 -3.63 -8.54 9.38
N LEU A 132 -3.43 -9.61 8.61
CA LEU A 132 -2.74 -10.82 9.07
C LEU A 132 -1.27 -10.54 9.43
N SER A 133 -0.58 -9.74 8.62
CA SER A 133 0.80 -9.33 8.88
C SER A 133 0.92 -8.54 10.19
N LEU A 134 0.04 -7.58 10.42
CA LEU A 134 0.00 -6.78 11.66
C LEU A 134 -0.29 -7.67 12.88
N ILE A 135 -1.19 -8.65 12.75
CA ILE A 135 -1.51 -9.59 13.84
C ILE A 135 -0.29 -10.49 14.16
N ARG A 136 0.39 -11.02 13.13
CA ARG A 136 1.48 -12.00 13.32
C ARG A 136 2.78 -11.38 13.81
N LEU A 137 3.09 -10.18 13.34
CA LEU A 137 4.39 -9.54 13.56
C LEU A 137 4.34 -8.43 14.60
N GLY A 138 3.14 -8.11 15.08
CA GLY A 138 2.92 -7.05 16.04
C GLY A 138 2.92 -5.67 15.39
N GLU A 139 3.10 -4.66 16.24
CA GLU A 139 2.94 -3.27 15.85
C GLU A 139 4.04 -2.81 14.88
N PRO A 140 3.69 -2.35 13.67
CA PRO A 140 4.68 -1.88 12.70
C PRO A 140 5.25 -0.51 13.09
N SER A 141 6.39 -0.13 12.50
CA SER A 141 7.03 1.18 12.72
C SER A 141 6.13 2.34 12.30
N ALA A 142 6.36 3.53 12.86
CA ALA A 142 5.59 4.73 12.54
C ALA A 142 5.61 5.06 11.04
N GLU A 143 6.77 4.89 10.39
CA GLU A 143 6.94 5.08 8.95
C GLU A 143 6.10 4.08 8.15
N THR A 144 6.06 2.82 8.60
CA THR A 144 5.26 1.78 7.95
C THR A 144 3.77 2.06 8.09
N LYS A 145 3.31 2.47 9.28
CA LYS A 145 1.92 2.87 9.50
C LYS A 145 1.51 4.03 8.61
N ALA A 146 2.35 5.06 8.51
CA ALA A 146 2.11 6.21 7.64
C ALA A 146 1.99 5.80 6.17
N ALA A 147 2.87 4.92 5.69
CA ALA A 147 2.82 4.41 4.32
C ALA A 147 1.55 3.58 4.04
N ILE A 148 1.10 2.76 4.99
CA ILE A 148 -0.16 2.02 4.87
C ILE A 148 -1.35 2.99 4.84
N ALA A 149 -1.36 3.98 5.73
CA ALA A 149 -2.42 4.98 5.79
C ALA A 149 -2.53 5.79 4.47
N GLU A 150 -1.40 6.28 3.94
CA GLU A 150 -1.35 7.02 2.68
C GLU A 150 -1.87 6.17 1.50
N LYS A 151 -1.50 4.89 1.46
CA LYS A 151 -1.90 3.95 0.40
C LYS A 151 -3.41 3.67 0.41
N PHE A 152 -4.02 3.47 1.57
CA PHE A 152 -5.41 2.98 1.66
C PHE A 152 -6.46 4.06 1.96
N SER A 153 -6.08 5.21 2.54
CA SER A 153 -7.05 6.28 2.84
C SER A 153 -7.83 6.77 1.62
N PRO A 154 -7.22 6.95 0.41
CA PRO A 154 -7.96 7.38 -0.78
C PRO A 154 -9.00 6.37 -1.28
N LEU A 155 -8.89 5.11 -0.86
CA LEU A 155 -9.79 4.02 -1.28
C LEU A 155 -10.99 3.87 -0.34
N PHE A 156 -11.04 4.60 0.77
CA PHE A 156 -12.09 4.49 1.77
C PHE A 156 -12.96 5.75 1.83
N PRO A 157 -14.30 5.64 1.80
CA PRO A 157 -15.09 4.42 1.61
C PRO A 157 -15.09 3.97 0.14
N ALA A 158 -15.09 2.66 -0.08
CA ALA A 158 -15.08 2.00 -1.38
C ALA A 158 -16.48 1.69 -1.92
N GLY A 159 -17.53 1.81 -1.10
CA GLY A 159 -18.91 1.50 -1.50
C GLY A 159 -19.18 0.00 -1.59
N ASN A 160 -18.36 -0.82 -0.93
CA ASN A 160 -18.50 -2.27 -0.87
C ASN A 160 -18.36 -2.72 0.58
N LEU A 161 -19.37 -3.41 1.10
CA LEU A 161 -19.46 -3.75 2.52
C LEU A 161 -18.24 -4.53 3.05
N GLU A 162 -17.81 -5.58 2.37
CA GLU A 162 -16.66 -6.39 2.81
C GLU A 162 -15.36 -5.58 2.78
N LEU A 163 -15.16 -4.80 1.72
CA LEU A 163 -13.96 -3.97 1.57
C LEU A 163 -13.95 -2.81 2.56
N ASP A 164 -15.07 -2.15 2.82
CA ASP A 164 -15.18 -1.06 3.77
C ASP A 164 -15.00 -1.53 5.22
N ARG A 165 -15.49 -2.73 5.56
CA ARG A 165 -15.20 -3.36 6.86
C ARG A 165 -13.70 -3.61 7.04
N ALA A 166 -13.03 -4.16 6.02
CA ALA A 166 -11.60 -4.46 6.10
C ALA A 166 -10.76 -3.16 6.12
N LEU A 167 -11.06 -2.20 5.25
CA LEU A 167 -10.35 -0.92 5.17
C LEU A 167 -10.48 -0.11 6.47
N SER A 168 -11.69 -0.02 7.04
CA SER A 168 -11.88 0.68 8.32
C SER A 168 -11.10 0.04 9.47
N SER A 169 -11.07 -1.30 9.55
CA SER A 169 -10.24 -2.02 10.53
C SER A 169 -8.75 -1.71 10.36
N LEU A 170 -8.23 -1.83 9.14
CA LEU A 170 -6.81 -1.59 8.83
C LEU A 170 -6.41 -0.13 9.11
N LEU A 171 -7.18 0.83 8.60
CA LEU A 171 -6.88 2.27 8.74
C LEU A 171 -6.94 2.72 10.21
N VAL A 172 -7.87 2.18 11.00
CA VAL A 172 -7.90 2.41 12.45
C VAL A 172 -6.70 1.77 13.14
N ALA A 173 -6.32 0.54 12.77
CA ALA A 173 -5.18 -0.16 13.36
C ALA A 173 -3.86 0.59 13.15
N VAL A 174 -3.67 1.21 11.98
CA VAL A 174 -2.46 2.01 11.69
C VAL A 174 -2.56 3.48 12.13
N ARG A 175 -3.66 3.88 12.79
CA ARG A 175 -3.94 5.26 13.21
C ARG A 175 -3.86 6.25 12.05
N ALA A 176 -4.51 5.92 10.93
CA ALA A 176 -4.57 6.79 9.77
C ALA A 176 -5.10 8.20 10.15
N PRO A 177 -4.43 9.28 9.72
CA PRO A 177 -4.84 10.64 10.08
C PRO A 177 -6.29 10.94 9.69
N GLY A 178 -7.08 11.47 10.63
CA GLY A 178 -8.49 11.84 10.42
C GLY A 178 -9.47 10.66 10.34
N MET A 179 -9.02 9.41 10.52
CA MET A 179 -9.88 8.23 10.41
C MET A 179 -11.00 8.21 11.45
N VAL A 180 -10.74 8.68 12.68
CA VAL A 180 -11.75 8.77 13.74
C VAL A 180 -12.91 9.67 13.29
N SER A 181 -12.62 10.91 12.89
CA SER A 181 -13.64 11.85 12.45
C SER A 181 -14.38 11.37 11.21
N LYS A 182 -13.66 10.71 10.28
CA LYS A 182 -14.27 10.10 9.09
C LYS A 182 -15.27 9.01 9.46
N LEU A 183 -14.93 8.08 10.36
CA LEU A 183 -15.85 7.02 10.79
C LEU A 183 -17.02 7.56 11.60
N VAL A 184 -16.80 8.52 12.51
CA VAL A 184 -17.90 9.15 13.26
C VAL A 184 -18.87 9.87 12.32
N GLY A 185 -18.37 10.55 11.29
CA GLY A 185 -19.24 11.13 10.25
C GLY A 185 -20.08 10.08 9.52
N LEU A 186 -19.50 8.91 9.22
CA LEU A 186 -20.22 7.79 8.60
C LEU A 186 -21.25 7.15 9.53
N LEU A 187 -21.02 7.13 10.85
CA LEU A 187 -22.02 6.71 11.84
C LEU A 187 -23.26 7.61 11.84
N ALA A 188 -23.06 8.92 11.64
CA ALA A 188 -24.14 9.92 11.65
C ALA A 188 -24.91 10.01 10.32
N THR A 189 -24.46 9.30 9.28
CA THR A 189 -25.14 9.32 7.97
C THR A 189 -26.33 8.37 8.02
N GLU A 190 -27.52 8.83 7.63
CA GLU A 190 -28.66 7.95 7.36
C GLU A 190 -28.28 7.05 6.18
N ASN A 191 -27.90 5.82 6.48
CA ASN A 191 -27.83 4.78 5.47
C ASN A 191 -29.19 4.10 5.45
N ASP A 192 -29.81 4.06 4.28
CA ASP A 192 -30.94 3.17 4.07
C ASP A 192 -30.48 1.77 4.52
N ALA A 193 -31.20 1.18 5.47
CA ALA A 193 -30.90 -0.14 6.00
C ALA A 193 -31.05 -1.26 4.93
N SER A 194 -30.93 -0.98 3.63
CA SER A 194 -31.69 -1.58 2.54
C SER A 194 -30.87 -2.33 1.48
N GLY A 195 -29.55 -2.47 1.66
CA GLY A 195 -28.71 -3.11 0.64
C GLY A 195 -28.42 -4.59 0.87
N GLN A 196 -28.02 -4.97 2.08
CA GLN A 196 -27.36 -6.24 2.34
C GLN A 196 -27.76 -6.81 3.71
N THR A 197 -28.11 -8.09 3.73
CA THR A 197 -28.52 -8.83 4.94
C THR A 197 -27.60 -10.02 5.17
N ASN A 198 -27.28 -10.30 6.42
CA ASN A 198 -26.58 -11.53 6.85
C ASN A 198 -27.55 -12.69 7.15
N LEU A 199 -28.87 -12.48 7.00
CA LEU A 199 -29.90 -13.46 7.35
C LEU A 199 -30.35 -14.30 6.15
N ALA A 200 -30.03 -13.87 4.92
CA ALA A 200 -30.39 -14.54 3.68
C ALA A 200 -29.38 -14.20 2.56
N PRO A 201 -29.35 -14.97 1.45
CA PRO A 201 -28.46 -14.68 0.33
C PRO A 201 -28.66 -13.30 -0.32
N SER A 202 -29.87 -12.74 -0.22
CA SER A 202 -30.19 -11.40 -0.70
C SER A 202 -31.37 -10.78 0.07
N GLU A 203 -31.49 -9.45 0.00
CA GLU A 203 -32.66 -8.71 0.49
C GLU A 203 -33.97 -9.22 -0.14
N ALA A 204 -33.92 -9.56 -1.44
CA ALA A 204 -35.06 -10.08 -2.17
C ALA A 204 -35.50 -11.45 -1.66
N ASP A 205 -34.54 -12.34 -1.36
CA ASP A 205 -34.83 -13.66 -0.77
C ASP A 205 -35.36 -13.53 0.65
N LEU A 206 -34.82 -12.60 1.45
CA LEU A 206 -35.33 -12.32 2.78
C LEU A 206 -36.79 -11.84 2.70
N LYS A 207 -37.08 -10.85 1.83
CA LYS A 207 -38.45 -10.36 1.59
C LYS A 207 -39.38 -11.48 1.10
N ARG A 208 -38.89 -12.42 0.28
CA ARG A 208 -39.66 -13.61 -0.14
C ARG A 208 -39.95 -14.53 1.05
N LEU A 209 -38.97 -14.81 1.91
CA LEU A 209 -39.13 -15.66 3.09
C LEU A 209 -40.14 -15.06 4.08
N LEU A 210 -40.11 -13.74 4.29
CA LEU A 210 -41.05 -13.04 5.17
C LEU A 210 -42.50 -13.15 4.69
N LYS A 211 -42.73 -13.15 3.37
CA LYS A 211 -44.06 -13.32 2.77
C LYS A 211 -44.61 -14.75 2.84
N ARG A 212 -43.82 -15.75 3.26
CA ARG A 212 -44.30 -17.15 3.35
C ARG A 212 -45.14 -17.41 4.61
N ASN A 213 -45.08 -16.52 5.61
CA ASN A 213 -45.87 -16.63 6.83
C ASN A 213 -46.21 -15.24 7.37
N ASP A 214 -47.43 -14.76 7.16
CA ASP A 214 -47.84 -13.40 7.52
C ASP A 214 -47.77 -13.10 9.04
N ARG A 215 -47.92 -14.14 9.87
CA ARG A 215 -47.95 -14.01 11.33
C ARG A 215 -46.55 -13.85 11.95
N TYR A 216 -45.55 -14.58 11.44
CA TYR A 216 -44.16 -14.44 11.87
C TYR A 216 -43.38 -13.41 11.05
N GLY A 217 -43.73 -13.25 9.77
CA GLY A 217 -43.08 -12.33 8.84
C GLY A 217 -43.27 -10.86 9.18
N SER A 218 -44.42 -10.48 9.75
CA SER A 218 -44.72 -9.09 10.15
C SER A 218 -43.85 -8.60 11.31
N ALA A 219 -43.63 -9.42 12.34
CA ALA A 219 -42.74 -9.10 13.45
C ALA A 219 -41.27 -8.97 13.02
N VAL A 220 -40.82 -9.87 12.13
CA VAL A 220 -39.45 -9.82 11.58
C VAL A 220 -39.29 -8.64 10.62
N ALA A 221 -40.30 -8.31 9.82
CA ALA A 221 -40.31 -7.14 8.94
C ALA A 221 -40.19 -5.81 9.71
N GLY A 222 -40.97 -5.63 10.79
CA GLY A 222 -40.86 -4.43 11.62
C GLY A 222 -39.51 -4.27 12.35
N THR A 223 -38.82 -5.38 12.61
CA THR A 223 -37.44 -5.39 13.15
C THR A 223 -36.42 -5.07 12.04
N LEU A 224 -36.67 -5.53 10.81
CA LEU A 224 -35.82 -5.26 9.65
C LEU A 224 -35.85 -3.80 9.21
N ASP A 225 -37.02 -3.15 9.28
CA ASP A 225 -37.16 -1.73 8.95
C ASP A 225 -36.44 -0.80 9.96
N ASN A 226 -36.16 -1.31 11.16
CA ASN A 226 -35.44 -0.59 12.23
C ASN A 226 -34.06 -1.19 12.53
N ARG A 227 -33.51 -2.04 11.64
CA ARG A 227 -32.22 -2.68 11.89
C ARG A 227 -31.08 -1.67 11.82
N THR A 228 -30.13 -1.78 12.75
CA THR A 228 -28.89 -1.03 12.70
C THR A 228 -28.05 -1.50 11.51
N ASP A 229 -27.46 -0.55 10.80
CA ASP A 229 -26.56 -0.82 9.68
C ASP A 229 -25.31 -1.63 10.13
N LEU A 230 -25.01 -2.72 9.42
CA LEU A 230 -23.90 -3.63 9.75
C LEU A 230 -22.52 -2.98 9.62
N LEU A 231 -22.34 -2.02 8.71
CA LEU A 231 -21.12 -1.21 8.61
C LEU A 231 -21.03 -0.23 9.78
N GLN A 232 -22.13 0.43 10.16
CA GLN A 232 -22.12 1.34 11.30
C GLN A 232 -21.75 0.61 12.60
N ILE A 233 -22.32 -0.57 12.86
CA ILE A 233 -21.92 -1.42 14.00
C ILE A 233 -20.42 -1.72 13.94
N HIS A 234 -19.90 -2.08 12.77
CA HIS A 234 -18.48 -2.38 12.60
C HIS A 234 -17.60 -1.17 12.85
N TYR A 235 -17.96 0.00 12.32
CA TYR A 235 -17.25 1.26 12.55
C TYR A 235 -17.19 1.60 14.04
N ALA A 236 -18.32 1.48 14.74
CA ALA A 236 -18.35 1.71 16.18
C ALA A 236 -17.49 0.70 16.95
N TYR A 237 -17.50 -0.56 16.51
CA TYR A 237 -16.68 -1.62 17.08
C TYR A 237 -15.18 -1.38 16.86
N VAL A 238 -14.73 -0.92 15.70
CA VAL A 238 -13.30 -0.64 15.47
C VAL A 238 -12.85 0.63 16.20
N LEU A 239 -13.70 1.66 16.27
CA LEU A 239 -13.43 2.90 17.01
C LEU A 239 -13.16 2.67 18.50
N ARG A 240 -13.77 1.63 19.10
CA ARG A 240 -13.52 1.26 20.50
C ARG A 240 -12.05 0.91 20.80
N THR A 241 -11.25 0.66 19.77
CA THR A 241 -9.82 0.32 19.90
C THR A 241 -8.90 1.54 19.93
N VAL A 242 -9.44 2.74 19.74
CA VAL A 242 -8.71 4.02 19.73
C VAL A 242 -8.87 4.68 21.10
N ASN A 243 -7.83 4.55 21.94
CA ASN A 243 -7.81 5.07 23.31
C ASN A 243 -7.09 6.43 23.42
N GLU A 244 -6.40 6.82 22.36
CA GLU A 244 -5.56 8.01 22.27
C GLU A 244 -6.44 9.27 22.18
N LYS A 245 -6.47 10.07 23.26
CA LYS A 245 -7.39 11.20 23.40
C LYS A 245 -7.21 12.30 22.34
N ASP A 246 -6.00 12.45 21.84
CA ASP A 246 -5.56 13.41 20.82
C ASP A 246 -6.09 13.07 19.42
N LEU A 247 -6.45 11.80 19.16
CA LEU A 247 -7.07 11.38 17.91
C LEU A 247 -8.58 11.67 17.86
N TRP A 248 -9.17 12.09 18.98
CA TRP A 248 -10.60 12.39 19.11
C TRP A 248 -10.85 13.88 19.33
N SER A 249 -11.58 14.52 18.42
CA SER A 249 -12.11 15.86 18.68
C SER A 249 -13.31 15.83 19.64
N LEU A 250 -13.69 16.98 20.19
CA LEU A 250 -14.91 17.10 20.99
C LEU A 250 -16.17 16.76 20.16
N ALA A 251 -16.17 17.13 18.87
CA ALA A 251 -17.25 16.80 17.97
C ALA A 251 -17.35 15.29 17.74
N ASP A 252 -16.22 14.61 17.57
CA ASP A 252 -16.19 13.16 17.36
C ASP A 252 -16.75 12.40 18.56
N ARG A 253 -16.38 12.82 19.78
CA ARG A 253 -16.90 12.21 21.01
C ARG A 253 -18.42 12.39 21.11
N LYS A 254 -18.92 13.60 20.85
CA LYS A 254 -20.36 13.88 20.87
C LYS A 254 -21.10 13.06 19.82
N GLY A 255 -20.56 12.96 18.61
CA GLY A 255 -21.15 12.17 17.52
C GLY A 255 -21.20 10.67 17.84
N TYR A 256 -20.10 10.12 18.35
CA TYR A 256 -20.01 8.71 18.73
C TYR A 256 -21.01 8.33 19.84
N PHE A 257 -21.09 9.14 20.90
CA PHE A 257 -22.03 8.90 22.00
C PHE A 257 -23.49 9.22 21.66
N ALA A 258 -23.76 10.02 20.62
CA ALA A 258 -25.12 10.22 20.13
C ALA A 258 -25.63 9.06 19.28
N TRP A 259 -24.71 8.29 18.67
CA TRP A 259 -25.05 7.09 17.89
C TRP A 259 -25.26 5.84 18.75
N LEU A 260 -24.50 5.69 19.85
CA LEU A 260 -24.64 4.59 20.83
C LEU A 260 -25.99 4.60 21.56
#